data_AF-A0A2H5QWF7-F1
#
_entry.id   AF-A0A2H5QWF7-F1
#
_cell.length_a   1.000
_cell.length_b   1.000
_cell.length_c   1.000
_cell.angle_alpha   90.00
_cell.angle_beta   90.00
_cell.angle_gamma   90.00
#
_symmetry.space_group_name_H-M   'P 1'
#
loop_
_entity.id
_entity.type
_entity.pdbx_description
1 polymer ?
#
loop_
_entity_poly.entity_id
_entity_poly.type
_entity_poly.pdbx_seq_one_letter_code
_entity_poly.pdbx_strand_id
1 'polypeptide(L)'
;MIPLVLQKIAYHETHPDYTEVTSKIPWPIVRVCDIPQQKLGGDCGEFLLRYLEVLTHGLDVNSYCKQDHVIQFRKALVVKLFGHRSWKKTL
;
A
#
# COMPACT_ATOMS: atom_id res chain seq x y z
N MET A 1 -5.90 -20.47 1.01
CA MET A 1 -5.22 -20.40 2.33
C MET A 1 -5.92 -19.45 3.30
N ILE A 2 -6.14 -18.17 2.96
CA ILE A 2 -6.82 -17.21 3.85
C ILE A 2 -8.20 -17.68 4.36
N PRO A 3 -9.11 -18.24 3.54
CA PRO A 3 -10.42 -18.69 4.03
C PRO A 3 -10.34 -19.73 5.16
N LEU A 4 -9.37 -20.65 5.08
CA LEU A 4 -9.18 -21.71 6.09
C LEU A 4 -8.58 -21.17 7.39
N VAL A 5 -7.74 -20.14 7.30
CA VAL A 5 -7.18 -19.46 8.48
C VAL A 5 -8.30 -18.70 9.23
N LEU A 6 -9.16 -17.98 8.50
CA LEU A 6 -10.29 -17.24 9.09
C LEU A 6 -11.30 -18.18 9.76
N GLN A 7 -11.54 -19.35 9.18
CA GLN A 7 -12.38 -20.38 9.79
C GLN A 7 -11.75 -20.95 11.07
N LYS A 8 -10.44 -21.26 11.05
CA LYS A 8 -9.75 -21.88 12.19
C LYS A 8 -9.66 -20.99 13.42
N ILE A 9 -9.70 -19.67 13.25
CA ILE A 9 -9.72 -18.70 14.35
C ILE A 9 -11.14 -18.27 14.75
N ALA A 10 -12.19 -18.93 14.21
CA ALA A 10 -13.59 -18.58 14.44
C ALA A 10 -13.88 -17.08 14.19
N TYR A 11 -13.22 -16.50 13.17
CA TYR A 11 -13.26 -15.06 12.93
C TYR A 11 -14.69 -14.54 12.78
N HIS A 12 -15.52 -15.25 12.00
CA HIS A 12 -16.91 -14.89 11.74
C HIS A 12 -17.88 -15.15 12.91
N GLU A 13 -17.45 -15.88 13.95
CA GLU A 13 -18.24 -16.12 15.17
C GLU A 13 -17.93 -15.09 16.25
N THR A 14 -16.70 -14.57 16.25
CA THR A 14 -16.17 -13.64 17.26
C THR A 14 -16.27 -12.18 16.84
N HIS A 15 -16.40 -11.93 15.53
CA HIS A 15 -16.55 -10.60 14.97
C HIS A 15 -17.96 -10.51 14.37
N PRO A 16 -18.76 -9.48 14.74
CA PRO A 16 -20.04 -9.24 14.10
C PRO A 16 -19.83 -9.20 12.58
N ASP A 17 -20.82 -9.69 11.84
CA ASP A 17 -20.73 -9.79 10.40
C ASP A 17 -20.17 -8.47 9.84
N TYR A 18 -19.08 -8.56 9.07
CA TYR A 18 -18.42 -7.38 8.50
C TYR A 18 -19.44 -6.50 7.75
N THR A 19 -20.44 -7.14 7.14
CA THR A 19 -21.59 -6.51 6.49
C THR A 19 -22.46 -5.72 7.46
N GLU A 20 -22.64 -6.18 8.71
CA GLU A 20 -23.38 -5.50 9.77
C GLU A 20 -22.59 -4.30 10.34
N VAL A 21 -21.26 -4.41 10.46
CA VAL A 21 -20.40 -3.30 10.92
C VAL A 21 -20.30 -2.19 9.87
N THR A 22 -20.12 -2.56 8.61
CA THR A 22 -20.01 -1.60 7.49
C THR A 22 -21.34 -0.99 7.07
N SER A 23 -22.47 -1.65 7.33
CA SER A 23 -23.80 -1.07 7.12
C SER A 23 -24.18 -0.05 8.19
N LYS A 24 -23.69 -0.20 9.43
CA LYS A 24 -23.94 0.76 10.53
C LYS A 24 -23.03 1.98 10.48
N ILE A 25 -21.82 1.83 9.94
CA ILE A 25 -20.86 2.92 9.74
C ILE A 25 -20.39 2.83 8.28
N PRO A 26 -21.05 3.53 7.34
CA PRO A 26 -20.63 3.54 5.96
C PRO A 26 -19.24 4.17 5.88
N TRP A 27 -18.22 3.35 5.65
CA TRP A 27 -16.88 3.84 5.41
C TRP A 27 -16.87 4.56 4.06
N PRO A 28 -16.44 5.82 4.01
CA PRO A 28 -16.37 6.54 2.75
C PRO A 28 -15.34 5.86 1.84
N ILE A 29 -15.80 5.33 0.72
CA ILE A 29 -14.93 4.82 -0.34
C ILE A 29 -14.58 6.00 -1.24
N VAL A 30 -13.37 6.52 -1.11
CA VAL A 30 -12.85 7.59 -1.96
C VAL A 30 -12.07 6.97 -3.12
N ARG A 31 -12.58 7.10 -4.34
CA ARG A 31 -11.85 6.77 -5.57
C ARG A 31 -11.30 8.05 -6.18
N VAL A 32 -9.98 8.14 -6.28
CA VAL A 32 -9.30 9.30 -6.86
C VAL A 32 -8.95 8.98 -8.32
N CYS A 33 -9.52 9.74 -9.25
CA CYS A 33 -9.34 9.51 -10.69
C CYS A 33 -8.27 10.42 -11.31
N ASP A 34 -8.07 11.62 -10.77
CA ASP A 34 -7.17 12.65 -11.32
C ASP A 34 -5.79 12.63 -10.66
N ILE A 35 -5.15 11.46 -10.65
CA ILE A 35 -3.79 11.28 -10.13
C ILE A 35 -2.84 10.75 -11.21
N PRO A 36 -1.52 10.99 -11.10
CA PRO A 36 -0.56 10.50 -12.05
C PRO A 36 -0.65 8.98 -12.20
N GLN A 37 -0.83 8.53 -13.44
CA GLN A 37 -0.89 7.11 -13.77
C GLN A 37 0.47 6.60 -14.20
N GLN A 38 0.75 5.35 -13.85
CA GLN A 38 1.87 4.60 -14.39
C GLN A 38 1.68 4.42 -15.90
N LYS A 39 2.75 4.66 -16.67
CA LYS A 39 2.75 4.54 -18.14
C LYS A 39 3.52 3.33 -18.65
N LEU A 40 4.54 2.89 -17.91
CA LEU A 40 5.43 1.79 -18.30
C LEU A 40 5.11 0.53 -17.52
N GLY A 41 5.17 -0.64 -18.17
CA GLY A 41 5.00 -1.93 -17.48
C GLY A 41 6.15 -2.20 -16.51
N GLY A 42 5.82 -2.71 -15.31
CA GLY A 42 6.80 -3.15 -14.31
C GLY A 42 7.05 -2.19 -13.13
N ASP A 43 6.60 -0.93 -13.23
CA ASP A 43 6.79 0.09 -12.17
C ASP A 43 5.65 0.14 -11.13
N CYS A 44 4.75 -0.85 -11.13
CA CYS A 44 3.53 -0.79 -10.30
C CYS A 44 3.83 -0.86 -8.81
N GLY A 45 4.86 -1.61 -8.42
CA GLY A 45 5.32 -1.67 -7.03
C GLY A 45 5.85 -0.32 -6.54
N GLU A 46 6.61 0.39 -7.38
CA GLU A 46 7.15 1.71 -7.06
C GLU A 46 6.06 2.76 -6.96
N PHE A 47 5.10 2.78 -7.89
CA PHE A 47 3.95 3.68 -7.82
C PHE A 47 3.13 3.45 -6.54
N LEU A 48 2.88 2.19 -6.18
CA LEU A 48 2.17 1.85 -4.95
C LEU A 48 2.92 2.35 -3.70
N LEU A 49 4.21 2.04 -3.58
CA LEU A 49 5.02 2.46 -2.43
C LEU A 49 5.12 3.98 -2.32
N ARG A 50 5.28 4.67 -3.45
CA ARG A 50 5.35 6.13 -3.48
C ARG A 50 4.03 6.76 -3.09
N TYR A 51 2.92 6.24 -3.59
CA TYR A 51 1.58 6.70 -3.25
C TYR A 51 1.31 6.58 -1.74
N LEU A 52 1.67 5.43 -1.15
CA LEU A 52 1.58 5.23 0.30
C LEU A 52 2.46 6.19 1.09
N GLU A 53 3.72 6.39 0.68
CA GLU A 53 4.64 7.34 1.32
C GLU A 53 4.07 8.76 1.30
N VAL A 54 3.56 9.21 0.16
CA VAL A 54 2.94 10.53 -0.02
C VAL A 54 1.72 10.71 0.87
N LEU A 55 0.79 9.75 0.87
CA LEU A 55 -0.40 9.80 1.72
C LEU A 55 -0.06 9.83 3.21
N THR A 56 0.90 9.02 3.63
CA THR A 56 1.32 8.93 5.04
C THR A 56 1.89 10.25 5.55
N HIS A 57 2.56 11.02 4.69
CA HIS A 57 3.16 12.31 5.03
C HIS A 57 2.26 13.51 4.69
N GLY A 58 1.04 13.28 4.19
CA GLY A 58 0.14 14.37 3.78
C GLY A 58 0.66 15.21 2.61
N LEU A 59 1.47 14.62 1.73
CA LEU A 59 2.05 15.30 0.57
C LEU A 59 1.10 15.26 -0.65
N ASP A 60 1.35 16.12 -1.63
CA ASP A 60 0.58 16.15 -2.88
C ASP A 60 0.98 15.01 -3.84
N VAL A 61 0.03 14.15 -4.19
CA VAL A 61 0.26 13.01 -5.11
C VAL A 61 0.72 13.48 -6.50
N ASN A 62 0.19 14.59 -7.00
CA ASN A 62 0.52 15.09 -8.35
C ASN A 62 1.98 15.53 -8.48
N SER A 63 2.54 16.06 -7.41
CA SER A 63 3.92 16.52 -7.37
C SER A 63 4.92 15.36 -7.23
N TYR A 64 4.56 14.28 -6.53
CA TYR A 64 5.52 13.26 -6.08
C TYR A 64 5.41 11.88 -6.76
N CYS A 65 4.28 11.53 -7.37
CA CYS A 65 4.05 10.25 -8.05
C CYS A 65 4.28 10.33 -9.57
N LYS A 66 5.38 10.94 -10.01
CA LYS A 66 5.67 11.12 -11.45
C LYS A 66 6.48 9.96 -12.03
N GLN A 67 6.14 9.56 -13.27
CA GLN A 67 6.78 8.45 -13.98
C GLN A 67 8.30 8.63 -14.19
N ASP A 68 8.74 9.86 -14.45
CA ASP A 68 10.16 10.22 -14.64
C ASP A 68 10.99 10.07 -13.36
N HIS A 69 10.37 10.14 -12.19
CA HIS A 69 11.04 9.99 -10.89
C HIS A 69 11.19 8.54 -10.42
N VAL A 70 10.55 7.57 -11.08
CA VAL A 70 10.53 6.17 -10.64
C VAL A 70 11.94 5.57 -10.50
N ILE A 71 12.84 5.82 -11.46
CA ILE A 71 14.21 5.28 -11.43
C ILE A 71 14.99 5.83 -10.24
N GLN A 72 14.87 7.13 -9.96
CA GLN A 72 15.53 7.77 -8.83
C GLN A 72 14.97 7.25 -7.51
N PHE A 73 13.65 7.11 -7.42
CA PHE A 73 12.99 6.52 -6.27
C PHE A 73 13.46 5.08 -6.00
N ARG A 74 13.51 4.24 -7.03
CA ARG A 74 14.02 2.85 -6.92
C ARG A 74 15.45 2.81 -6.38
N LYS A 75 16.34 3.65 -6.90
CA LYS A 75 17.73 3.74 -6.40
C LYS A 75 17.78 4.19 -4.93
N ALA A 76 17.03 5.23 -4.57
CA ALA A 76 16.96 5.71 -3.20
C ALA A 76 16.38 4.65 -2.25
N LEU A 77 15.36 3.91 -2.70
CA LEU A 77 14.78 2.80 -1.97
C LEU A 77 15.83 1.72 -1.72
N VAL A 78 16.52 1.24 -2.74
CA VAL A 78 17.63 0.27 -2.61
C VAL A 78 18.66 0.75 -1.58
N VAL A 79 19.13 2.01 -1.66
CA VAL A 79 20.08 2.54 -0.69
C VAL A 79 19.53 2.54 0.74
N LYS A 80 18.28 2.98 0.95
CA LYS A 80 17.64 2.97 2.28
C LYS A 80 17.53 1.54 2.82
N LEU A 81 17.06 0.63 1.97
CA LEU A 81 16.91 -0.78 2.27
C LEU A 81 18.27 -1.36 2.71
N PHE A 82 19.28 -1.39 1.83
CA PHE A 82 20.58 -1.98 2.15
C PHE A 82 21.36 -1.22 3.22
N GLY A 83 21.19 0.10 3.33
CA GLY A 83 21.82 0.94 4.34
C GLY A 83 21.32 0.68 5.76
N HIS A 84 20.03 0.37 5.92
CA HIS A 84 19.42 0.11 7.22
C HIS A 84 19.78 -1.27 7.83
N ARG A 85 20.51 -2.13 7.09
CA ARG A 85 20.96 -3.49 7.47
C ARG A 85 19.90 -4.41 8.12
N SER A 86 18.61 -4.09 8.09
CA SER A 86 17.56 -4.90 8.74
C SER A 86 17.38 -6.30 8.16
N TRP A 87 17.87 -6.51 6.94
CA TRP A 87 17.94 -7.76 6.20
C TRP A 87 18.92 -8.78 6.80
N LYS A 88 19.85 -8.33 7.65
CA LYS A 88 20.92 -9.17 8.22
C LYS A 88 20.56 -9.80 9.57
N LYS A 89 19.28 -9.84 9.96
CA LYS A 89 18.84 -10.72 11.03
C LYS A 89 18.32 -12.00 10.37
N THR A 90 19.06 -13.09 10.56
CA THR A 90 18.78 -14.48 10.15
C THR A 90 19.22 -14.86 8.73
N LEU A 91 20.50 -15.20 8.60
CA LEU A 91 20.96 -16.40 7.89
C LEU A 91 21.76 -17.24 8.89
#